data_AF-A0A835QL11-F1
#
_entry.id   AF-A0A835QL11-F1
#
_cell.length_a   1.000
_cell.length_b   1.000
_cell.length_c   1.000
_cell.angle_alpha   90.00
_cell.angle_beta   90.00
_cell.angle_gamma   90.00
#
_symmetry.space_group_name_H-M   'P 1'
#
loop_
_entity.id
_entity.type
_entity.pdbx_description
1 polymer ?
#
loop_
_entity_poly.entity_id
_entity_poly.type
_entity_poly.pdbx_seq_one_letter_code
_entity_poly.pdbx_strand_id
1 'polypeptide(L)'
;MSRHPLTSDWYPAINKPAAVLHWLNHVETDAEFIVILDADMILRGPITPWEYGAERGQPVSTPYEYLIGCDNELAKIHTRNPGACDKVGGVIIMHVEDLRKFALLWLHKTEEVRADKAHYATNFTGDIYSSGWISEMYGYSFGAAELNLRHIIRRDILIYPGYIPEPGVNYKVFHYGLRFFVGNWSFDKADWRGTDMVNTCWKKFPEPPTPSSLSRAVENALQRDLLSIECAEALNKALQLHHERRKCPVKSTINMHSALLGMKDDESKELVHKTRNLPVPKFSANVSQFRHPKIIDRSLRIWMIGIWTLSVVGFLVVISMVLSSRKGETSRIKMTRKKKPYTGLSEKNPYEMEVRSET
;
A
#
# COMPACT_ATOMS: atom_id res chain seq x y z
N MET A 1 0.11 12.30 -1.43
CA MET A 1 0.14 12.62 0.01
C MET A 1 1.25 11.78 0.63
N SER A 2 2.12 12.30 1.48
CA SER A 2 3.15 11.43 2.13
C SER A 2 3.15 11.58 3.64
N ARG A 3 2.37 12.51 4.17
CA ARG A 3 2.11 12.65 5.60
C ARG A 3 0.63 12.41 5.83
N HIS A 4 0.33 11.59 6.82
CA HIS A 4 -1.03 11.31 7.23
C HIS A 4 -1.69 12.59 7.78
N PRO A 5 -2.91 12.95 7.36
CA PRO A 5 -3.53 14.24 7.70
C PRO A 5 -3.81 14.41 9.20
N LEU A 6 -4.13 13.32 9.91
CA LEU A 6 -4.41 13.36 11.36
C LEU A 6 -3.15 13.16 12.22
N THR A 7 -2.39 12.08 11.98
CA THR A 7 -1.23 11.72 12.81
C THR A 7 0.08 12.41 12.40
N SER A 8 0.12 13.06 11.24
CA SER A 8 1.35 13.56 10.60
C SER A 8 2.43 12.50 10.34
N ASP A 9 2.12 11.21 10.49
CA ASP A 9 3.04 10.11 10.21
C ASP A 9 3.47 10.13 8.74
N TRP A 10 4.77 10.03 8.50
CA TRP A 10 5.31 9.92 7.15
C TRP A 10 5.44 8.46 6.79
N TYR A 11 4.46 7.95 6.06
CA TYR A 11 4.40 6.55 5.64
C TYR A 11 3.94 6.45 4.18
N PRO A 12 4.86 6.46 3.20
CA PRO A 12 4.48 6.51 1.79
C PRO A 12 3.70 5.30 1.28
N ALA A 13 3.89 4.11 1.87
CA ALA A 13 3.22 2.89 1.42
C ALA A 13 1.69 2.95 1.59
N ILE A 14 1.17 3.75 2.54
CA ILE A 14 -0.29 3.98 2.67
C ILE A 14 -0.94 4.56 1.40
N ASN A 15 -0.15 5.14 0.50
CA ASN A 15 -0.67 5.66 -0.76
C ASN A 15 -1.26 4.58 -1.64
N LYS A 16 -0.83 3.32 -1.55
CA LYS A 16 -1.39 2.23 -2.36
C LYS A 16 -2.87 1.97 -2.01
N PRO A 17 -3.24 1.63 -0.76
CA PRO A 17 -4.65 1.47 -0.41
C PRO A 17 -5.45 2.75 -0.56
N ALA A 18 -4.86 3.92 -0.22
CA ALA A 18 -5.55 5.20 -0.38
C ALA A 18 -5.83 5.54 -1.85
N ALA A 19 -4.90 5.24 -2.77
CA ALA A 19 -5.08 5.46 -4.21
C ALA A 19 -6.14 4.53 -4.79
N VAL A 20 -6.17 3.26 -4.37
CA VAL A 20 -7.18 2.29 -4.79
C VAL A 20 -8.58 2.72 -4.34
N LEU A 21 -8.73 3.10 -3.05
CA LEU A 21 -9.99 3.62 -2.53
C LEU A 21 -10.40 4.92 -3.24
N HIS A 22 -9.46 5.82 -3.47
CA HIS A 22 -9.73 7.06 -4.21
C HIS A 22 -10.18 6.76 -5.64
N TRP A 23 -9.51 5.86 -6.35
CA TRP A 23 -9.86 5.49 -7.72
C TRP A 23 -11.28 4.95 -7.82
N LEU A 24 -11.67 4.03 -6.92
CA LEU A 24 -13.05 3.48 -6.88
C LEU A 24 -14.13 4.54 -6.66
N ASN A 25 -13.82 5.60 -5.90
CA ASN A 25 -14.78 6.66 -5.61
C ASN A 25 -14.90 7.70 -6.74
N HIS A 26 -14.02 7.69 -7.72
CA HIS A 26 -13.94 8.75 -8.74
C HIS A 26 -13.98 8.23 -10.19
N VAL A 27 -13.90 6.92 -10.40
CA VAL A 27 -13.88 6.32 -11.73
C VAL A 27 -15.08 5.41 -11.91
N GLU A 28 -15.88 5.70 -12.92
CA GLU A 28 -16.87 4.75 -13.45
C GLU A 28 -16.16 3.75 -14.36
N THR A 29 -16.34 2.47 -14.10
CA THR A 29 -15.69 1.38 -14.84
C THR A 29 -16.67 0.23 -15.06
N ASP A 30 -16.59 -0.37 -16.24
CA ASP A 30 -17.25 -1.61 -16.65
C ASP A 30 -16.33 -2.83 -16.52
N ALA A 31 -15.10 -2.66 -16.02
CA ALA A 31 -14.14 -3.74 -15.82
C ALA A 31 -14.65 -4.73 -14.76
N GLU A 32 -14.64 -6.01 -15.10
CA GLU A 32 -15.00 -7.10 -14.18
C GLU A 32 -13.90 -7.35 -13.13
N PHE A 33 -12.63 -7.25 -13.56
CA PHE A 33 -11.45 -7.47 -12.73
C PHE A 33 -10.53 -6.27 -12.75
N ILE A 34 -9.94 -5.96 -11.60
CA ILE A 34 -8.92 -4.94 -11.43
C ILE A 34 -7.59 -5.61 -11.11
N VAL A 35 -6.55 -5.24 -11.86
CA VAL A 35 -5.16 -5.65 -11.60
C VAL A 35 -4.44 -4.48 -10.94
N ILE A 36 -3.97 -4.69 -9.71
CA ILE A 36 -3.25 -3.69 -8.91
C ILE A 36 -1.78 -4.10 -8.86
N LEU A 37 -0.90 -3.19 -9.25
CA LEU A 37 0.54 -3.38 -9.37
C LEU A 37 1.29 -2.29 -8.60
N ASP A 38 2.53 -2.57 -8.22
CA ASP A 38 3.42 -1.54 -7.68
C ASP A 38 4.09 -0.73 -8.81
N ALA A 39 4.50 0.50 -8.49
CA ALA A 39 5.09 1.41 -9.47
C ALA A 39 6.50 0.99 -9.93
N ASP A 40 7.14 0.09 -9.20
CA ASP A 40 8.46 -0.48 -9.46
C ASP A 40 8.36 -1.87 -10.10
N MET A 41 7.41 -2.02 -11.02
CA MET A 41 7.21 -3.23 -11.79
C MET A 41 7.41 -3.01 -13.30
N ILE A 42 7.89 -4.05 -14.00
CA ILE A 42 7.98 -4.09 -15.47
C ILE A 42 7.08 -5.21 -15.98
N LEU A 43 6.18 -4.88 -16.89
CA LEU A 43 5.33 -5.86 -17.58
C LEU A 43 6.13 -6.54 -18.70
N ARG A 44 6.27 -7.87 -18.61
CA ARG A 44 6.89 -8.74 -19.62
C ARG A 44 5.88 -9.35 -20.58
N GLY A 45 4.59 -9.27 -20.26
CA GLY A 45 3.51 -9.83 -21.06
C GLY A 45 2.13 -9.47 -20.50
N PRO A 46 1.06 -9.90 -21.19
CA PRO A 46 -0.31 -9.69 -20.72
C PRO A 46 -0.56 -10.42 -19.39
N ILE A 47 -1.44 -9.83 -18.57
CA ILE A 47 -1.99 -10.45 -17.36
C ILE A 47 -3.49 -10.57 -17.59
N THR A 48 -3.95 -11.78 -17.84
CA THR A 48 -5.36 -12.07 -18.09
C THR A 48 -5.97 -12.70 -16.84
N PRO A 49 -6.90 -12.03 -16.12
CA PRO A 49 -7.40 -12.47 -14.82
C PRO A 49 -7.89 -13.93 -14.75
N TRP A 50 -8.73 -14.35 -15.69
CA TRP A 50 -9.32 -15.69 -15.71
C TRP A 50 -8.32 -16.80 -16.09
N GLU A 51 -7.22 -16.48 -16.78
CA GLU A 51 -6.14 -17.45 -17.04
C GLU A 51 -5.43 -17.87 -15.74
N TYR A 52 -5.51 -17.02 -14.70
CA TYR A 52 -5.01 -17.32 -13.36
C TYR A 52 -6.10 -17.81 -12.40
N GLY A 53 -7.33 -17.99 -12.87
CA GLY A 53 -8.46 -18.48 -12.08
C GLY A 53 -9.13 -17.43 -11.20
N ALA A 54 -8.86 -16.13 -11.39
CA ALA A 54 -9.50 -15.09 -10.61
C ALA A 54 -11.03 -15.17 -10.75
N GLU A 55 -11.72 -15.19 -9.61
CA GLU A 55 -13.18 -15.17 -9.54
C GLU A 55 -13.65 -14.36 -8.34
N ARG A 56 -14.97 -14.12 -8.26
CA ARG A 56 -15.56 -13.42 -7.12
C ARG A 56 -15.35 -14.23 -5.83
N GLY A 57 -14.82 -13.60 -4.80
CA GLY A 57 -14.44 -14.21 -3.52
C GLY A 57 -13.07 -14.88 -3.53
N GLN A 58 -12.45 -15.08 -4.71
CA GLN A 58 -11.13 -15.69 -4.86
C GLN A 58 -10.18 -14.80 -5.67
N PRO A 59 -9.62 -13.75 -5.05
CA PRO A 59 -8.59 -12.93 -5.67
C PRO A 59 -7.33 -13.77 -5.98
N VAL A 60 -6.60 -13.41 -7.04
CA VAL A 60 -5.29 -13.98 -7.33
C VAL A 60 -4.21 -13.04 -6.81
N SER A 61 -3.18 -13.59 -6.17
CA SER A 61 -2.01 -12.81 -5.78
C SER A 61 -0.72 -13.63 -5.73
N THR A 62 0.42 -12.97 -5.47
CA THR A 62 1.75 -13.59 -5.44
C THR A 62 2.22 -13.76 -4.00
N PRO A 63 3.01 -14.79 -3.68
CA PRO A 63 3.36 -15.10 -2.29
C PRO A 63 4.36 -14.11 -1.71
N TYR A 64 4.07 -13.58 -0.52
CA TYR A 64 4.94 -12.76 0.31
C TYR A 64 5.24 -13.51 1.61
N GLU A 65 5.99 -14.61 1.52
CA GLU A 65 6.25 -15.55 2.63
C GLU A 65 6.91 -14.93 3.87
N TYR A 66 7.53 -13.75 3.72
CA TYR A 66 8.11 -12.99 4.82
C TYR A 66 7.05 -12.35 5.75
N LEU A 67 5.76 -12.37 5.39
CA LEU A 67 4.65 -11.90 6.23
C LEU A 67 4.30 -12.91 7.33
N ILE A 68 5.24 -13.17 8.24
CA ILE A 68 5.07 -14.18 9.30
C ILE A 68 3.92 -13.85 10.28
N GLY A 69 3.45 -12.61 10.31
CA GLY A 69 2.37 -12.12 11.17
C GLY A 69 1.00 -12.77 10.91
N CYS A 70 0.81 -13.40 9.73
CA CYS A 70 -0.37 -14.23 9.49
C CYS A 70 -0.41 -15.48 10.37
N ASP A 71 0.73 -15.96 10.89
CA ASP A 71 0.83 -17.22 11.63
C ASP A 71 1.02 -17.02 13.15
N ASN A 72 0.95 -15.79 13.65
CA ASN A 72 1.23 -15.47 15.05
C ASN A 72 0.14 -14.57 15.69
N GLU A 73 0.43 -14.00 16.86
CA GLU A 73 -0.49 -13.10 17.56
C GLU A 73 -0.93 -11.89 16.75
N LEU A 74 -0.15 -11.41 15.79
CA LEU A 74 -0.48 -10.22 14.99
C LEU A 74 -1.80 -10.41 14.24
N ALA A 75 -2.02 -11.58 13.63
CA ALA A 75 -3.30 -11.91 13.00
C ALA A 75 -4.45 -11.95 14.01
N LYS A 76 -4.23 -12.47 15.22
CA LYS A 76 -5.27 -12.56 16.26
C LYS A 76 -5.65 -11.18 16.80
N ILE A 77 -4.72 -10.23 16.78
CA ILE A 77 -4.94 -8.84 17.19
C ILE A 77 -5.71 -8.08 16.11
N HIS A 78 -5.32 -8.25 14.84
CA HIS A 78 -5.76 -7.39 13.74
C HIS A 78 -6.84 -7.98 12.83
N THR A 79 -7.24 -9.23 13.00
CA THR A 79 -8.38 -9.79 12.27
C THR A 79 -9.23 -10.73 13.11
N ARG A 80 -10.54 -10.71 12.86
CA ARG A 80 -11.49 -11.69 13.43
C ARG A 80 -11.35 -13.07 12.79
N ASN A 81 -10.71 -13.16 11.64
CA ASN A 81 -10.57 -14.39 10.86
C ASN A 81 -9.09 -14.74 10.61
N PRO A 82 -8.28 -15.03 11.65
CA PRO A 82 -6.85 -15.29 11.48
C PRO A 82 -6.55 -16.46 10.52
N GLY A 83 -7.40 -17.49 10.49
CA GLY A 83 -7.28 -18.61 9.52
C GLY A 83 -7.59 -18.25 8.07
N ALA A 84 -7.91 -16.99 7.76
CA ALA A 84 -8.06 -16.45 6.41
C ALA A 84 -6.95 -15.45 6.03
N CYS A 85 -5.91 -15.30 6.86
CA CYS A 85 -4.77 -14.45 6.55
C CYS A 85 -3.82 -15.16 5.58
N ASP A 86 -3.90 -14.79 4.30
CA ASP A 86 -2.94 -15.26 3.30
C ASP A 86 -1.71 -14.34 3.25
N LYS A 87 -0.51 -14.93 3.15
CA LYS A 87 0.77 -14.22 3.00
C LYS A 87 1.01 -13.82 1.55
N VAL A 88 0.34 -12.76 1.11
CA VAL A 88 0.27 -12.40 -0.31
C VAL A 88 0.46 -10.91 -0.54
N GLY A 89 0.87 -10.55 -1.76
CA GLY A 89 1.00 -9.17 -2.20
C GLY A 89 1.60 -9.06 -3.60
N GLY A 90 2.18 -7.90 -3.91
CA GLY A 90 2.78 -7.61 -5.21
C GLY A 90 1.72 -7.40 -6.28
N VAL A 91 1.47 -8.43 -7.09
CA VAL A 91 0.37 -8.44 -8.06
C VAL A 91 -0.90 -8.86 -7.34
N ILE A 92 -1.95 -8.06 -7.47
CA ILE A 92 -3.29 -8.39 -6.95
C ILE A 92 -4.25 -8.35 -8.13
N ILE A 93 -4.99 -9.43 -8.36
CA ILE A 93 -6.08 -9.51 -9.34
C ILE A 93 -7.36 -9.78 -8.56
N MET A 94 -8.31 -8.85 -8.60
CA MET A 94 -9.51 -8.93 -7.78
C MET A 94 -10.75 -8.55 -8.59
N HIS A 95 -11.82 -9.31 -8.40
CA HIS A 95 -13.12 -8.96 -8.97
C HIS A 95 -13.60 -7.61 -8.40
N VAL A 96 -14.12 -6.71 -9.24
CA VAL A 96 -14.43 -5.31 -8.87
C VAL A 96 -15.38 -5.20 -7.68
N GLU A 97 -16.37 -6.11 -7.57
CA GLU A 97 -17.31 -6.14 -6.44
C GLU A 97 -16.69 -6.53 -5.10
N ASP A 98 -15.63 -7.34 -5.09
CA ASP A 98 -14.89 -7.63 -3.87
C ASP A 98 -14.01 -6.45 -3.51
N LEU A 99 -13.37 -5.84 -4.53
CA LEU A 99 -12.55 -4.65 -4.36
C LEU A 99 -13.33 -3.48 -3.74
N ARG A 100 -14.60 -3.28 -4.14
CA ARG A 100 -15.48 -2.24 -3.55
C ARG A 100 -15.72 -2.43 -2.05
N LYS A 101 -15.82 -3.67 -1.59
CA LYS A 101 -15.97 -3.99 -0.15
C LYS A 101 -14.64 -3.91 0.58
N PHE A 102 -13.56 -4.32 -0.11
CA PHE A 102 -12.23 -4.49 0.45
C PHE A 102 -11.46 -3.17 0.61
N ALA A 103 -11.57 -2.23 -0.33
CA ALA A 103 -10.66 -1.08 -0.40
C ALA A 103 -10.63 -0.21 0.88
N LEU A 104 -11.79 0.01 1.51
CA LEU A 104 -11.84 0.76 2.77
C LEU A 104 -11.22 -0.04 3.92
N LEU A 105 -11.45 -1.35 3.97
CA LEU A 105 -10.85 -2.23 4.97
C LEU A 105 -9.33 -2.28 4.84
N TRP A 106 -8.80 -2.32 3.62
CA TRP A 106 -7.37 -2.28 3.38
C TRP A 106 -6.72 -1.02 3.96
N LEU A 107 -7.30 0.15 3.66
CA LEU A 107 -6.80 1.42 4.20
C LEU A 107 -6.89 1.44 5.73
N HIS A 108 -8.05 1.09 6.29
CA HIS A 108 -8.26 1.09 7.73
C HIS A 108 -7.32 0.11 8.46
N LYS A 109 -7.18 -1.12 7.96
CA LYS A 109 -6.28 -2.12 8.54
C LYS A 109 -4.81 -1.74 8.40
N THR A 110 -4.45 -1.04 7.32
CA THR A 110 -3.11 -0.46 7.18
C THR A 110 -2.85 0.55 8.30
N GLU A 111 -3.80 1.46 8.57
CA GLU A 111 -3.69 2.44 9.66
C GLU A 111 -3.65 1.78 11.04
N GLU A 112 -4.46 0.74 11.26
CA GLU A 112 -4.51 -0.05 12.50
C GLU A 112 -3.16 -0.72 12.81
N VAL A 113 -2.60 -1.46 11.85
CA VAL A 113 -1.28 -2.10 11.99
C VAL A 113 -0.18 -1.06 12.10
N ARG A 114 -0.29 0.06 11.35
CA ARG A 114 0.67 1.16 11.44
C ARG A 114 0.61 1.85 12.82
N ALA A 115 -0.52 1.92 13.48
CA ALA A 115 -0.61 2.47 14.83
C ALA A 115 0.03 1.57 15.89
N ASP A 116 0.06 0.25 15.64
CA ASP A 116 0.59 -0.75 16.56
C ASP A 116 2.13 -0.87 16.53
N LYS A 117 2.79 0.17 17.04
CA LYS A 117 4.26 0.22 17.12
C LYS A 117 4.86 -0.82 18.06
N ALA A 118 4.07 -1.39 18.99
CA ALA A 118 4.55 -2.40 19.93
C ALA A 118 4.92 -3.70 19.20
N HIS A 119 4.27 -3.99 18.07
CA HIS A 119 4.46 -5.21 17.31
C HIS A 119 5.27 -5.01 16.01
N TYR A 120 6.04 -3.93 15.90
CA TYR A 120 6.87 -3.70 14.70
C TYR A 120 8.07 -4.64 14.58
N ALA A 121 8.51 -5.25 15.69
CA ALA A 121 9.72 -6.05 15.70
C ALA A 121 9.66 -7.21 14.69
N THR A 122 10.81 -7.55 14.11
CA THR A 122 10.94 -8.54 13.02
C THR A 122 10.35 -9.90 13.39
N ASN A 123 10.36 -10.30 14.66
CA ASN A 123 9.77 -11.55 15.12
C ASN A 123 8.23 -11.57 15.04
N PHE A 124 7.56 -10.41 15.02
CA PHE A 124 6.12 -10.32 14.81
C PHE A 124 5.76 -10.18 13.34
N THR A 125 6.49 -9.31 12.61
CA THR A 125 6.08 -8.86 11.28
C THR A 125 6.92 -9.43 10.15
N GLY A 126 8.12 -9.93 10.42
CA GLY A 126 9.11 -10.21 9.38
C GLY A 126 9.67 -8.95 8.71
N ASP A 127 9.34 -7.74 9.19
CA ASP A 127 9.99 -6.51 8.74
C ASP A 127 11.44 -6.51 9.23
N ILE A 128 12.39 -6.72 8.32
CA ILE A 128 13.82 -6.75 8.66
C ILE A 128 14.34 -5.43 9.25
N TYR A 129 13.61 -4.33 9.06
CA TYR A 129 13.96 -3.03 9.61
C TYR A 129 13.23 -2.71 10.91
N SER A 130 12.30 -3.57 11.35
CA SER A 130 11.48 -3.37 12.56
C SER A 130 10.85 -1.98 12.64
N SER A 131 10.40 -1.45 11.50
CA SER A 131 10.03 -0.04 11.32
C SER A 131 8.54 0.16 11.01
N GLY A 132 7.80 -0.95 10.83
CA GLY A 132 6.44 -0.96 10.34
C GLY A 132 6.35 -0.56 8.87
N TRP A 133 7.39 -0.81 8.08
CA TRP A 133 7.42 -0.42 6.66
C TRP A 133 6.39 -1.21 5.83
N ILE A 134 6.17 -2.47 6.21
CA ILE A 134 5.26 -3.40 5.54
C ILE A 134 3.84 -3.42 6.14
N SER A 135 3.46 -2.43 6.95
CA SER A 135 2.12 -2.35 7.56
C SER A 135 0.99 -2.39 6.53
N GLU A 136 1.19 -1.84 5.34
CA GLU A 136 0.23 -1.87 4.23
C GLU A 136 0.01 -3.26 3.64
N MET A 137 1.04 -4.10 3.64
CA MET A 137 0.94 -5.49 3.20
C MET A 137 0.13 -6.31 4.21
N TYR A 138 0.34 -6.07 5.50
CA TYR A 138 -0.53 -6.63 6.54
C TYR A 138 -1.95 -6.08 6.49
N GLY A 139 -2.10 -4.79 6.22
CA GLY A 139 -3.41 -4.17 5.99
C GLY A 139 -4.17 -4.87 4.86
N TYR A 140 -3.47 -5.28 3.80
CA TYR A 140 -4.04 -6.08 2.71
C TYR A 140 -4.52 -7.44 3.23
N SER A 141 -3.62 -8.25 3.79
CA SER A 141 -3.93 -9.62 4.22
C SER A 141 -5.03 -9.66 5.30
N PHE A 142 -4.97 -8.77 6.29
CA PHE A 142 -5.99 -8.70 7.35
C PHE A 142 -7.31 -8.14 6.82
N GLY A 143 -7.28 -7.13 5.95
CA GLY A 143 -8.49 -6.60 5.32
C GLY A 143 -9.20 -7.64 4.44
N ALA A 144 -8.45 -8.49 3.73
CA ALA A 144 -8.99 -9.56 2.93
C ALA A 144 -9.58 -10.69 3.82
N ALA A 145 -8.88 -11.01 4.92
CA ALA A 145 -9.34 -11.95 5.92
C ALA A 145 -10.67 -11.53 6.58
N GLU A 146 -10.88 -10.23 6.83
CA GLU A 146 -12.16 -9.69 7.35
C GLU A 146 -13.35 -9.99 6.42
N LEU A 147 -13.11 -10.12 5.12
CA LEU A 147 -14.10 -10.50 4.12
C LEU A 147 -14.09 -12.00 3.79
N ASN A 148 -13.22 -12.78 4.44
CA ASN A 148 -12.99 -14.19 4.18
C ASN A 148 -12.67 -14.48 2.70
N LEU A 149 -11.96 -13.56 2.03
CA LEU A 149 -11.44 -13.79 0.69
C LEU A 149 -10.37 -14.89 0.73
N ARG A 150 -10.38 -15.78 -0.26
CA ARG A 150 -9.45 -16.92 -0.32
C ARG A 150 -8.58 -16.80 -1.55
N HIS A 151 -7.29 -16.53 -1.37
CA HIS A 151 -6.44 -16.23 -2.51
C HIS A 151 -6.09 -17.49 -3.29
N ILE A 152 -6.10 -17.35 -4.61
CA ILE A 152 -5.34 -18.24 -5.49
C ILE A 152 -3.91 -17.69 -5.54
N ILE A 153 -2.98 -18.40 -4.92
CA ILE A 153 -1.58 -17.97 -4.85
C ILE A 153 -0.83 -18.47 -6.07
N ARG A 154 -0.30 -17.55 -6.87
CA ARG A 154 0.41 -17.84 -8.12
C ARG A 154 1.87 -17.41 -8.05
N ARG A 155 2.78 -18.37 -8.13
CA ARG A 155 4.23 -18.16 -8.14
C ARG A 155 4.77 -17.80 -9.52
N ASP A 156 3.97 -17.97 -10.56
CA ASP A 156 4.37 -17.87 -11.96
C ASP A 156 4.07 -16.50 -12.60
N ILE A 157 3.50 -15.55 -11.83
CA ILE A 157 3.16 -14.21 -12.33
C ILE A 157 4.35 -13.26 -12.21
N LEU A 158 4.95 -13.20 -11.02
CA LEU A 158 5.93 -12.18 -10.63
C LEU A 158 7.25 -12.82 -10.21
N ILE A 159 8.36 -12.21 -10.61
CA ILE A 159 9.69 -12.52 -10.08
C ILE A 159 10.45 -11.25 -9.72
N TYR A 160 11.19 -11.32 -8.61
CA TYR A 160 12.22 -10.33 -8.29
C TYR A 160 13.50 -10.67 -9.06
N PRO A 161 14.09 -9.74 -9.81
CA PRO A 161 15.46 -9.90 -10.32
C PRO A 161 16.40 -10.33 -9.18
N GLY A 162 17.36 -11.21 -9.48
CA GLY A 162 18.23 -11.83 -8.49
C GLY A 162 17.65 -13.04 -7.77
N TYR A 163 16.38 -13.40 -7.97
CA TYR A 163 15.80 -14.64 -7.42
C TYR A 163 15.95 -15.78 -8.43
N ILE A 164 16.15 -17.00 -7.91
CA ILE A 164 16.20 -18.20 -8.76
C ILE A 164 14.80 -18.47 -9.32
N PRO A 165 14.62 -18.50 -10.65
CA PRO A 165 13.32 -18.76 -11.26
C PRO A 165 12.88 -20.22 -11.07
N GLU A 166 11.57 -20.43 -11.04
CA GLU A 166 11.00 -21.77 -11.16
C GLU A 166 11.22 -22.32 -12.58
N PRO A 167 11.62 -23.60 -12.73
CA PRO A 167 11.88 -24.19 -14.04
C PRO A 167 10.68 -24.09 -14.99
N GLY A 168 10.91 -23.59 -16.21
CA GLY A 168 9.89 -23.51 -17.26
C GLY A 168 8.87 -22.39 -17.10
N VAL A 169 8.97 -21.56 -16.06
CA VAL A 169 8.04 -20.44 -15.83
C VAL A 169 8.40 -19.23 -16.68
N ASN A 170 7.40 -18.70 -17.38
CA ASN A 170 7.51 -17.43 -18.09
C ASN A 170 6.76 -16.31 -17.35
N TYR A 171 7.46 -15.70 -16.38
CA TYR A 171 6.97 -14.60 -15.55
C TYR A 171 6.43 -13.43 -16.36
N LYS A 172 5.31 -12.83 -15.91
CA LYS A 172 4.68 -11.68 -16.57
C LYS A 172 5.12 -10.35 -15.99
N VAL A 173 5.68 -10.34 -14.78
CA VAL A 173 6.06 -9.13 -14.07
C VAL A 173 7.45 -9.26 -13.46
N PHE A 174 8.32 -8.29 -13.72
CA PHE A 174 9.48 -8.06 -12.87
C PHE A 174 9.11 -7.09 -11.75
N HIS A 175 9.51 -7.39 -10.52
CA HIS A 175 9.45 -6.46 -9.40
C HIS A 175 10.86 -6.08 -8.97
N TYR A 176 11.34 -4.91 -9.41
CA TYR A 176 12.71 -4.45 -9.11
C TYR A 176 12.77 -3.65 -7.79
N GLY A 177 12.06 -4.15 -6.77
CA GLY A 177 11.88 -3.47 -5.48
C GLY A 177 13.07 -3.59 -4.53
N LEU A 178 13.96 -4.55 -4.77
CA LEU A 178 15.12 -4.88 -3.94
C LEU A 178 16.41 -4.81 -4.76
N ARG A 179 17.54 -4.67 -4.07
CA ARG A 179 18.87 -4.80 -4.69
C ARG A 179 19.07 -6.20 -5.25
N PHE A 180 19.63 -6.28 -6.46
CA PHE A 180 20.04 -7.54 -7.07
C PHE A 180 21.42 -7.44 -7.72
N PHE A 181 22.04 -8.59 -7.97
CA PHE A 181 23.42 -8.73 -8.41
C PHE A 181 23.52 -9.63 -9.65
N VAL A 182 24.48 -9.31 -10.52
CA VAL A 182 24.93 -10.15 -11.64
C VAL A 182 26.46 -10.10 -11.66
N GLY A 183 27.10 -11.12 -11.09
CA GLY A 183 28.54 -11.08 -10.81
C GLY A 183 28.91 -9.88 -9.92
N ASN A 184 29.81 -9.02 -10.41
CA ASN A 184 30.24 -7.80 -9.70
C ASN A 184 29.35 -6.59 -9.97
N TRP A 185 28.39 -6.70 -10.90
CA TRP A 185 27.44 -5.64 -11.18
C TRP A 185 26.23 -5.76 -10.25
N SER A 186 25.65 -4.64 -9.85
CA SER A 186 24.43 -4.61 -9.05
C SER A 186 23.54 -3.44 -9.41
N PHE A 187 22.25 -3.58 -9.09
CA PHE A 187 21.27 -2.52 -9.22
C PHE A 187 20.37 -2.47 -8.00
N ASP A 188 20.16 -1.27 -7.48
CA ASP A 188 19.12 -0.96 -6.50
C ASP A 188 18.52 0.40 -6.85
N LYS A 189 17.20 0.45 -7.06
CA LYS A 189 16.47 1.69 -7.33
C LYS A 189 16.68 2.73 -6.21
N ALA A 190 16.94 2.28 -4.98
CA ALA A 190 17.18 3.12 -3.82
C ALA A 190 18.33 4.11 -4.02
N ASP A 191 19.36 3.69 -4.76
CA ASP A 191 20.58 4.47 -5.02
C ASP A 191 20.31 5.67 -5.94
N TRP A 192 19.16 5.67 -6.64
CA TRP A 192 18.83 6.66 -7.66
C TRP A 192 17.77 7.67 -7.23
N ARG A 193 17.30 7.63 -5.98
CA ARG A 193 16.24 8.53 -5.46
C ARG A 193 16.55 10.02 -5.59
N GLY A 194 17.83 10.39 -5.53
CA GLY A 194 18.30 11.78 -5.66
C GLY A 194 18.68 12.19 -7.08
N THR A 195 18.55 11.30 -8.07
CA THR A 195 18.98 11.56 -9.44
C THR A 195 17.78 11.76 -10.35
N ASP A 196 17.75 12.86 -11.11
CA ASP A 196 16.73 13.08 -12.13
C ASP A 196 17.05 12.28 -13.39
N MET A 197 16.61 11.01 -13.40
CA MET A 197 16.79 10.09 -14.52
C MET A 197 15.93 10.46 -15.74
N VAL A 198 14.79 11.12 -15.51
CA VAL A 198 13.74 11.31 -16.52
C VAL A 198 13.94 12.62 -17.29
N ASN A 199 14.23 13.73 -16.59
CA ASN A 199 14.38 15.04 -17.22
C ASN A 199 15.80 15.35 -17.67
N THR A 200 16.81 14.70 -17.09
CA THR A 200 18.18 14.84 -17.59
C THR A 200 18.33 14.04 -18.88
N CYS A 201 18.46 14.74 -20.01
CA CYS A 201 18.53 14.10 -21.32
C CYS A 201 19.65 13.04 -21.42
N TRP A 202 19.28 11.89 -21.98
CA TRP A 202 20.16 10.75 -22.23
C TRP A 202 20.81 10.15 -20.97
N LYS A 203 20.24 10.42 -19.79
CA LYS A 203 20.62 9.76 -18.55
C LYS A 203 20.13 8.31 -18.57
N LYS A 204 20.98 7.40 -18.11
CA LYS A 204 20.71 5.96 -18.04
C LYS A 204 21.31 5.38 -16.76
N PHE A 205 20.79 4.23 -16.35
CA PHE A 205 21.39 3.43 -15.28
C PHE A 205 22.68 2.76 -15.79
N PRO A 206 23.55 2.27 -14.89
CA PRO A 206 24.74 1.50 -15.27
C PRO A 206 24.35 0.32 -16.15
N GLU A 207 25.08 0.10 -17.24
CA GLU A 207 24.79 -1.00 -18.15
C GLU A 207 25.04 -2.34 -17.44
N PRO A 208 24.12 -3.31 -17.55
CA PRO A 208 24.35 -4.65 -17.02
C PRO A 208 25.42 -5.40 -17.84
N PRO A 209 25.98 -6.49 -17.30
CA PRO A 209 26.88 -7.37 -18.06
C PRO A 209 26.19 -7.95 -19.29
N THR A 210 26.96 -8.27 -20.33
CA THR A 210 26.40 -8.92 -21.52
C THR A 210 26.02 -10.38 -21.22
N PRO A 211 24.89 -10.90 -21.75
CA PRO A 211 24.51 -12.30 -21.55
C PRO A 211 25.59 -13.33 -21.93
N SER A 212 26.43 -13.00 -22.92
CA SER A 212 27.56 -13.84 -23.36
C SER A 212 28.69 -13.93 -22.34
N SER A 213 28.78 -13.00 -21.39
CA SER A 213 29.80 -12.98 -20.33
C SER A 213 29.46 -13.87 -19.13
N LEU A 214 28.24 -14.41 -19.07
CA LEU A 214 27.77 -15.20 -17.93
C LEU A 214 28.35 -16.62 -17.93
N SER A 215 28.64 -17.12 -16.72
CA SER A 215 28.99 -18.52 -16.51
C SER A 215 27.78 -19.42 -16.81
N ARG A 216 28.02 -20.49 -17.57
CA ARG A 216 27.00 -21.50 -17.89
C ARG A 216 27.08 -22.76 -17.02
N ALA A 217 27.88 -22.71 -15.95
CA ALA A 217 28.14 -23.87 -15.10
C ALA A 217 26.91 -24.32 -14.29
N VAL A 218 26.04 -23.36 -13.91
CA VAL A 218 24.85 -23.62 -13.09
C VAL A 218 23.64 -23.01 -13.78
N GLU A 219 22.76 -23.86 -14.31
CA GLU A 219 21.62 -23.44 -15.14
C GLU A 219 20.68 -22.46 -14.41
N ASN A 220 20.30 -22.77 -13.16
CA ASN A 220 19.40 -21.90 -12.38
C ASN A 220 20.02 -20.52 -12.11
N ALA A 221 21.32 -20.46 -11.85
CA ALA A 221 22.03 -19.19 -11.65
C ALA A 221 22.12 -18.41 -12.96
N LEU A 222 22.38 -19.10 -14.09
CA LEU A 222 22.36 -18.50 -15.41
C LEU A 222 20.98 -17.90 -15.74
N GLN A 223 19.88 -18.63 -15.50
CA GLN A 223 18.53 -18.12 -15.76
C GLN A 223 18.18 -16.91 -14.88
N ARG A 224 18.52 -16.93 -13.59
CA ARG A 224 18.41 -15.76 -12.71
C ARG A 224 19.14 -14.54 -13.28
N ASP A 225 20.40 -14.73 -13.67
CA ASP A 225 21.25 -13.64 -14.14
C ASP A 225 20.74 -13.07 -15.48
N LEU A 226 20.25 -13.92 -16.38
CA LEU A 226 19.61 -13.52 -17.63
C LEU A 226 18.36 -12.67 -17.40
N LEU A 227 17.46 -13.10 -16.51
CA LEU A 227 16.27 -12.31 -16.14
C LEU A 227 16.64 -10.98 -15.47
N SER A 228 17.71 -10.97 -14.70
CA SER A 228 18.21 -9.76 -14.02
C SER A 228 18.79 -8.75 -15.01
N ILE A 229 19.54 -9.22 -16.01
CA ILE A 229 20.03 -8.40 -17.12
C ILE A 229 18.83 -7.86 -17.92
N GLU A 230 17.87 -8.72 -18.30
CA GLU A 230 16.67 -8.31 -19.05
C GLU A 230 15.93 -7.17 -18.33
N CYS A 231 15.77 -7.26 -17.00
CA CYS A 231 15.15 -6.21 -16.20
C CYS A 231 15.92 -4.88 -16.29
N ALA A 232 17.25 -4.89 -16.16
CA ALA A 232 18.05 -3.67 -16.20
C ALA A 232 18.09 -3.05 -17.62
N GLU A 233 18.22 -3.88 -18.65
CA GLU A 233 18.14 -3.47 -20.05
C GLU A 233 16.77 -2.84 -20.37
N ALA A 234 15.67 -3.41 -19.85
CA ALA A 234 14.34 -2.86 -20.02
C ALA A 234 14.19 -1.46 -19.41
N LEU A 235 14.77 -1.22 -18.22
CA LEU A 235 14.80 0.12 -17.60
C LEU A 235 15.57 1.13 -18.46
N ASN A 236 16.76 0.77 -18.92
CA ASN A 236 17.57 1.64 -19.78
C ASN A 236 16.91 1.92 -21.13
N LYS A 237 16.27 0.90 -21.73
CA LYS A 237 15.52 1.04 -22.97
C LYS A 237 14.31 1.96 -22.80
N ALA A 238 13.58 1.85 -21.69
CA ALA A 238 12.47 2.76 -21.39
C ALA A 238 12.92 4.22 -21.26
N LEU A 239 14.04 4.47 -20.58
CA LEU A 239 14.63 5.81 -20.49
C LEU A 239 15.06 6.35 -21.86
N GLN A 240 15.72 5.52 -22.67
CA GLN A 240 16.12 5.89 -24.03
C GLN A 240 14.90 6.32 -24.86
N LEU A 241 13.86 5.48 -24.92
CA LEU A 241 12.63 5.76 -25.66
C LEU A 241 11.93 7.03 -25.15
N HIS A 242 11.95 7.25 -23.83
CA HIS A 242 11.43 8.48 -23.24
C HIS A 242 12.18 9.73 -23.72
N HIS A 243 13.51 9.70 -23.73
CA HIS A 243 14.34 10.83 -24.18
C HIS A 243 14.24 11.08 -25.69
N GLU A 244 14.15 10.02 -26.50
CA GLU A 244 13.86 10.11 -27.93
C GLU A 244 12.51 10.80 -28.17
N ARG A 245 11.46 10.37 -27.46
CA ARG A 245 10.12 10.98 -27.56
C ARG A 245 10.12 12.45 -27.14
N ARG A 246 10.94 12.83 -26.17
CA ARG A 246 11.14 14.22 -25.74
C ARG A 246 12.01 15.05 -26.69
N LYS A 247 12.56 14.44 -27.75
CA LYS A 247 13.49 15.09 -28.68
C LYS A 247 14.67 15.72 -27.96
N CYS A 248 15.23 15.00 -26.99
CA CYS A 248 16.42 15.45 -26.28
C CYS A 248 17.54 15.82 -27.27
N PRO A 249 18.24 16.95 -27.06
CA PRO A 249 19.31 17.36 -27.98
C PRO A 249 20.39 16.29 -28.01
N VAL A 250 20.82 15.91 -29.20
CA VAL A 250 21.93 14.95 -29.36
C VAL A 250 23.16 15.53 -28.66
N LYS A 251 23.92 14.70 -27.94
CA LYS A 251 25.08 15.16 -27.17
C LYS A 251 26.08 15.99 -28.00
N SER A 252 26.12 15.82 -29.34
CA SER A 252 26.94 16.63 -30.25
C SER A 252 26.49 18.09 -30.37
N THR A 253 25.20 18.40 -30.20
CA THR A 253 24.66 19.75 -30.35
C THR A 253 24.94 20.62 -29.12
N ILE A 254 25.10 20.01 -27.93
CA ILE A 254 25.45 20.73 -26.69
C ILE A 254 26.88 21.29 -26.77
N ASN A 255 27.81 20.55 -27.38
CA ASN A 255 29.17 21.04 -27.64
C ASN A 255 29.21 22.11 -28.75
N MET A 256 28.27 22.09 -29.69
CA MET A 256 28.22 23.09 -30.75
C MET A 256 27.62 24.42 -30.28
N HIS A 257 26.63 24.38 -29.38
CA HIS A 257 26.05 25.59 -28.78
C HIS A 257 26.97 26.22 -27.72
N SER A 258 27.73 25.44 -26.95
CA SER A 258 28.76 25.98 -26.06
C SER A 258 29.95 26.54 -26.84
N ALA A 259 30.31 25.94 -27.99
CA ALA A 259 31.34 26.47 -28.88
C ALA A 259 30.90 27.74 -29.63
N LEU A 260 29.62 27.85 -30.04
CA LEU A 260 29.10 29.07 -30.70
C LEU A 260 28.94 30.26 -29.74
N LEU A 261 28.72 30.01 -28.45
CA LEU A 261 28.61 31.04 -27.41
C LEU A 261 29.95 31.30 -26.69
N GLY A 262 31.01 30.56 -27.02
CA GLY A 262 32.30 30.59 -26.35
C GLY A 262 33.38 31.43 -27.05
N MET A 263 33.05 32.22 -28.06
CA MET A 263 33.99 33.16 -28.68
C MET A 263 33.49 34.60 -28.52
N LYS A 264 33.75 35.18 -27.34
CA LYS A 264 34.38 36.49 -27.21
C LYS A 264 34.72 36.83 -25.76
N ASP A 265 35.98 37.22 -25.64
CA ASP A 265 36.60 38.09 -24.63
C ASP A 265 37.14 37.46 -23.34
N ASP A 266 38.44 37.22 -23.44
CA ASP A 266 39.44 37.06 -22.41
C ASP A 266 39.72 38.40 -21.69
N GLU A 267 40.37 38.29 -20.53
CA GLU A 267 40.96 39.35 -19.69
C GLU A 267 40.07 40.26 -18.83
N SER A 268 39.93 39.92 -17.55
CA SER A 268 40.54 40.74 -16.49
C SER A 268 40.60 40.00 -15.15
N LYS A 269 41.79 40.08 -14.55
CA LYS A 269 42.24 39.45 -13.30
C LYS A 269 41.56 40.05 -12.06
N GLU A 270 41.47 39.20 -11.03
CA GLU A 270 41.49 39.48 -9.59
C GLU A 270 41.15 40.90 -9.08
N LEU A 271 40.09 40.99 -8.26
CA LEU A 271 40.18 41.76 -7.01
C LEU A 271 39.28 41.16 -5.92
N VAL A 272 39.94 40.62 -4.89
CA VAL A 272 39.36 40.28 -3.59
C VAL A 272 39.11 41.58 -2.81
N HIS A 273 37.86 41.88 -2.45
CA HIS A 273 37.48 42.25 -1.07
C HIS A 273 35.98 42.56 -0.94
N LYS A 274 35.31 41.79 -0.07
CA LYS A 274 34.49 42.25 1.07
C LYS A 274 33.60 43.49 0.82
N THR A 275 32.27 43.34 0.87
CA THR A 275 31.35 44.10 1.77
C THR A 275 29.88 43.64 1.62
N ARG A 276 29.34 43.12 2.74
CA ARG A 276 28.01 43.24 3.37
C ARG A 276 26.70 43.38 2.53
N ASN A 277 25.77 42.50 2.88
CA ASN A 277 24.35 42.70 3.27
C ASN A 277 23.45 43.71 2.53
N LEU A 278 22.27 43.17 2.15
CA LEU A 278 20.94 43.78 1.82
C LEU A 278 20.63 43.96 0.32
N PRO A 279 19.34 43.98 -0.07
CA PRO A 279 18.36 42.89 -0.03
C PRO A 279 17.89 42.49 -1.45
N VAL A 280 17.48 41.23 -1.64
CA VAL A 280 16.96 40.72 -2.91
C VAL A 280 15.63 41.41 -3.27
N PRO A 281 15.43 41.94 -4.49
CA PRO A 281 14.16 42.49 -4.92
C PRO A 281 13.11 41.40 -5.07
N LYS A 282 11.95 41.58 -4.42
CA LYS A 282 10.74 40.80 -4.69
C LYS A 282 10.27 41.10 -6.11
N PHE A 283 10.49 40.18 -7.04
CA PHE A 283 9.77 40.20 -8.32
C PHE A 283 8.46 39.42 -8.15
N SER A 284 7.36 40.16 -8.18
CA SER A 284 6.00 39.65 -8.17
C SER A 284 5.69 38.92 -9.49
N ALA A 285 5.62 37.60 -9.45
CA ALA A 285 4.91 36.84 -10.47
C ALA A 285 3.43 36.77 -10.08
N ASN A 286 2.59 37.45 -10.86
CA ASN A 286 1.14 37.45 -10.72
C ASN A 286 0.59 36.03 -10.81
N VAL A 287 0.07 35.55 -9.68
CA VAL A 287 -0.77 34.37 -9.58
C VAL A 287 -2.09 34.68 -10.27
N SER A 288 -2.36 34.04 -11.40
CA SER A 288 -3.72 33.94 -11.93
C SER A 288 -4.54 33.08 -10.96
N GLN A 289 -5.34 33.76 -10.13
CA GLN A 289 -6.38 33.17 -9.31
C GLN A 289 -7.33 32.35 -10.20
N PHE A 290 -7.22 31.03 -10.15
CA PHE A 290 -8.32 30.17 -10.56
C PHE A 290 -9.47 30.38 -9.57
N ARG A 291 -10.55 30.98 -10.08
CA ARG A 291 -11.80 31.23 -9.36
C ARG A 291 -12.39 29.89 -8.92
N HIS A 292 -12.55 29.72 -7.61
CA HIS A 292 -13.51 28.77 -7.05
C HIS A 292 -14.90 29.03 -7.65
N PRO A 293 -15.67 27.99 -8.05
CA PRO A 293 -17.09 28.17 -8.31
C PRO A 293 -17.81 28.36 -6.97
N LYS A 294 -17.99 29.62 -6.55
CA LYS A 294 -18.97 29.99 -5.53
C LYS A 294 -20.36 30.05 -6.16
N ILE A 295 -20.97 28.90 -6.40
CA ILE A 295 -22.44 28.79 -6.43
C ILE A 295 -22.78 27.43 -5.80
N ILE A 296 -22.70 27.37 -4.46
CA ILE A 296 -23.44 26.35 -3.70
C ILE A 296 -24.69 27.06 -3.22
N ASP A 297 -25.79 26.66 -3.83
CA ASP A 297 -27.13 27.22 -3.68
C ASP A 297 -27.56 27.29 -2.20
N ARG A 298 -28.05 28.46 -1.80
CA ARG A 298 -28.53 28.77 -0.45
C ARG A 298 -29.69 27.83 -0.06
N SER A 299 -30.39 27.27 -1.05
CA SER A 299 -31.45 26.27 -0.94
C SER A 299 -30.99 24.95 -0.29
N LEU A 300 -29.84 24.40 -0.69
CA LEU A 300 -29.35 23.11 -0.21
C LEU A 300 -28.92 23.14 1.25
N ARG A 301 -28.40 24.26 1.75
CA ARG A 301 -28.03 24.42 3.16
C ARG A 301 -29.26 24.45 4.07
N ILE A 302 -30.35 25.07 3.62
CA ILE A 302 -31.61 25.10 4.37
C ILE A 302 -32.25 23.71 4.40
N TRP A 303 -32.19 22.99 3.29
CA TRP A 303 -32.69 21.61 3.20
C TRP A 303 -31.92 20.64 4.10
N MET A 304 -30.59 20.74 4.12
CA MET A 304 -29.74 19.96 5.04
C MET A 304 -30.03 20.28 6.51
N ILE A 305 -30.21 21.54 6.88
CA ILE A 305 -30.60 21.91 8.26
C ILE A 305 -31.97 21.31 8.61
N GLY A 306 -32.94 21.38 7.69
CA GLY A 306 -34.26 20.78 7.87
C GLY A 306 -34.21 19.28 8.15
N ILE A 307 -33.42 18.53 7.37
CA ILE A 307 -33.24 17.08 7.56
C ILE A 307 -32.58 16.77 8.91
N TRP A 308 -31.52 17.48 9.26
CA TRP A 308 -30.85 17.29 10.54
C TRP A 308 -31.79 17.57 11.72
N THR A 309 -32.60 18.63 11.65
CA THR A 309 -33.59 18.93 12.70
C THR A 309 -34.68 17.86 12.80
N LEU A 310 -35.19 17.35 11.67
CA LEU A 310 -36.18 16.27 11.66
C LEU A 310 -35.62 14.96 12.22
N SER A 311 -34.38 14.61 11.90
CA SER A 311 -33.73 13.41 12.45
C SER A 311 -33.51 13.50 13.96
N VAL A 312 -33.08 14.67 14.46
CA VAL A 312 -32.90 14.88 15.91
C VAL A 312 -34.23 14.83 16.66
N VAL A 313 -35.27 15.50 16.13
CA VAL A 313 -36.61 15.47 16.76
C VAL A 313 -37.20 14.06 16.72
N GLY A 314 -37.08 13.35 15.58
CA GLY A 314 -37.54 11.97 15.46
C GLY A 314 -36.84 11.04 16.45
N PHE A 315 -35.52 11.19 16.64
CA PHE A 315 -34.75 10.42 17.61
C PHE A 315 -35.18 10.70 19.06
N LEU A 316 -35.45 11.97 19.39
CA LEU A 316 -35.94 12.35 20.72
C LEU A 316 -37.36 11.82 21.01
N VAL A 317 -38.24 11.76 20.00
CA VAL A 317 -39.57 11.15 20.12
C VAL A 317 -39.46 9.66 20.40
N VAL A 318 -38.60 8.94 19.67
CA VAL A 318 -38.36 7.50 19.89
C VAL A 318 -37.83 7.24 21.31
N ILE A 319 -36.85 8.04 21.77
CA ILE A 319 -36.34 7.95 23.15
C ILE A 319 -37.47 8.20 24.16
N SER A 320 -38.30 9.22 23.94
CA SER A 320 -39.43 9.54 24.83
C SER A 320 -40.46 8.40 24.89
N MET A 321 -40.75 7.75 23.76
CA MET A 321 -41.66 6.60 23.71
C MET A 321 -41.09 5.38 24.45
N VAL A 322 -39.79 5.10 24.31
CA VAL A 322 -39.11 4.00 25.02
C VAL A 322 -39.03 4.25 26.53
N LEU A 323 -38.77 5.50 26.94
CA LEU A 323 -38.73 5.87 28.35
C LEU A 323 -40.13 5.89 28.99
N SER A 324 -41.17 6.24 28.22
CA SER A 324 -42.56 6.23 28.67
C SER A 324 -43.14 4.82 28.77
N SER A 325 -42.77 3.90 27.87
CA SER A 325 -43.21 2.50 27.95
C SER A 325 -42.62 1.78 29.17
N ARG A 326 -41.36 2.07 29.53
CA ARG A 326 -40.71 1.56 30.76
C ARG A 326 -41.34 2.06 32.06
N LYS A 327 -42.04 3.20 32.04
CA LYS A 327 -42.76 3.75 33.19
C LYS A 327 -44.12 3.09 33.43
N GLY A 328 -44.69 2.44 32.42
CA GLY A 328 -45.94 1.66 32.52
C GLY A 328 -45.76 0.25 33.09
N GLU A 329 -44.56 -0.32 32.99
CA GLU A 329 -44.27 -1.67 33.45
C GLU A 329 -43.94 -1.75 34.96
N THR A 330 -43.41 -0.67 35.53
CA THR A 330 -43.00 -0.61 36.94
C THR A 330 -44.17 -0.43 37.92
N SER A 331 -45.37 -0.05 37.47
CA SER A 331 -46.54 0.10 38.35
C SER A 331 -47.31 -1.21 38.61
N ARG A 332 -47.14 -2.24 37.77
CA ARG A 332 -47.89 -3.50 37.89
C ARG A 332 -47.29 -4.52 38.86
N ILE A 333 -46.05 -4.36 39.32
CA ILE A 333 -45.34 -5.38 40.13
C ILE A 333 -45.43 -5.13 41.66
N LYS A 334 -46.07 -4.04 42.13
CA LYS A 334 -46.09 -3.68 43.57
C LYS A 334 -47.37 -4.00 44.36
N MET A 335 -48.25 -4.87 43.86
CA MET A 335 -49.35 -5.40 44.68
C MET A 335 -49.38 -6.93 44.65
N THR A 336 -48.61 -7.56 45.54
CA THR A 336 -49.06 -8.69 46.36
C THR A 336 -48.00 -9.01 47.42
N ARG A 337 -48.35 -8.67 48.65
CA ARG A 337 -47.61 -8.95 49.88
C ARG A 337 -48.29 -10.15 50.54
N LYS A 338 -47.55 -11.19 50.94
CA LYS A 338 -47.82 -11.94 52.18
C LYS A 338 -46.60 -12.74 52.65
N LYS A 339 -46.17 -12.44 53.88
CA LYS A 339 -45.13 -13.10 54.68
C LYS A 339 -45.70 -14.38 55.34
N LYS A 340 -44.84 -15.40 55.56
CA LYS A 340 -44.67 -16.15 56.84
C LYS A 340 -43.48 -17.16 56.73
N PRO A 341 -42.96 -17.75 57.84
CA PRO A 341 -41.51 -17.71 58.16
C PRO A 341 -40.78 -19.07 58.25
N TYR A 342 -39.44 -18.99 58.31
CA TYR A 342 -38.40 -19.86 58.91
C TYR A 342 -38.61 -21.38 59.06
N THR A 343 -37.67 -22.16 58.52
CA THR A 343 -36.93 -23.25 59.20
C THR A 343 -35.64 -23.55 58.41
N GLY A 344 -34.50 -23.66 59.10
CA GLY A 344 -33.22 -24.05 58.51
C GLY A 344 -33.01 -25.56 58.52
N LEU A 345 -32.07 -26.04 57.68
CA LEU A 345 -31.30 -27.26 57.93
C LEU A 345 -30.04 -27.30 57.05
N SER A 346 -28.98 -27.73 57.71
CA SER A 346 -27.60 -28.02 57.26
C SER A 346 -27.54 -29.12 56.20
N GLU A 347 -26.59 -29.05 55.26
CA GLU A 347 -25.62 -30.15 55.03
C GLU A 347 -24.51 -29.82 54.02
N LYS A 348 -23.41 -30.58 54.19
CA LYS A 348 -22.03 -30.36 53.73
C LYS A 348 -21.76 -30.82 52.29
N ASN A 349 -20.75 -30.18 51.66
CA ASN A 349 -19.88 -30.68 50.58
C ASN A 349 -19.05 -31.89 51.06
N PRO A 350 -18.60 -32.87 50.21
CA PRO A 350 -17.46 -32.61 49.29
C PRO A 350 -17.29 -33.58 48.07
N TYR A 351 -16.59 -33.17 47.00
CA TYR A 351 -15.83 -34.11 46.15
C TYR A 351 -14.60 -33.43 45.52
N GLU A 352 -13.43 -33.85 45.99
CA GLU A 352 -12.08 -33.61 45.47
C GLU A 352 -11.29 -34.92 45.69
N MET A 353 -10.66 -35.47 44.64
CA MET A 353 -9.58 -36.51 44.60
C MET A 353 -9.45 -36.94 43.13
N GLU A 354 -8.40 -36.66 42.34
CA GLU A 354 -6.95 -36.90 42.44
C GLU A 354 -6.49 -38.31 41.94
N VAL A 355 -6.01 -38.33 40.68
CA VAL A 355 -4.71 -38.82 40.13
C VAL A 355 -4.15 -40.25 40.40
N ARG A 356 -3.71 -40.89 39.27
CA ARG A 356 -2.71 -41.98 39.00
C ARG A 356 -2.94 -43.39 39.58
N SER A 357 -3.02 -44.47 38.79
CA SER A 357 -2.12 -45.13 37.80
C SER A 357 -1.05 -46.05 38.40
N GLU A 358 -1.24 -47.37 38.26
CA GLU A 358 -0.20 -48.39 38.05
C GLU A 358 -0.77 -49.49 37.15
N THR A 359 -0.32 -49.55 35.89
CA THR A 359 0.19 -50.73 35.16
C THR A 359 0.60 -50.34 33.75
#